data_AF-A0A7W0JQI0-F1
#
_entry.id   AF-A0A7W0JQI0-F1
#
_cell.length_a   1.000
_cell.length_b   1.000
_cell.length_c   1.000
_cell.angle_alpha   90.00
_cell.angle_beta   90.00
_cell.angle_gamma   90.00
#
_symmetry.space_group_name_H-M   'P 1'
#
loop_
_entity.id
_entity.type
_entity.pdbx_description
1 polymer ?
#
loop_
_entity_poly.entity_id
_entity_poly.type
_entity_poly.pdbx_seq_one_letter_code
_entity_poly.pdbx_strand_id
1 'polypeptide(L)' 'MIVDSCVLLALFDSDEPDHPAVSLLITGSREPLIVSPYVVAEVDYLVSTRFGVDRELAALR' A
#
# COMPACT_ATOMS: atom_id res chain seq x y z
N MET A 1 -6.52 -10.21 8.53
CA MET A 1 -6.50 -8.73 8.67
C MET A 1 -7.09 -8.04 7.44
N ILE A 2 -7.98 -7.05 7.62
CA ILE A 2 -8.46 -6.19 6.53
C ILE A 2 -7.47 -5.03 6.35
N VAL A 3 -7.07 -4.75 5.10
CA VAL A 3 -6.07 -3.73 4.79
C VAL A 3 -6.72 -2.59 4.01
N ASP A 4 -6.47 -1.37 4.48
CA ASP A 4 -6.97 -0.13 3.88
C ASP A 4 -5.92 0.53 2.99
N SER A 5 -6.34 1.50 2.17
CA SER A 5 -5.49 2.20 1.21
C SER A 5 -4.31 2.93 1.87
N CYS A 6 -4.53 3.56 3.03
CA CYS A 6 -3.48 4.27 3.76
C CYS A 6 -2.32 3.35 4.19
N VAL A 7 -2.63 2.11 4.57
CA VAL A 7 -1.63 1.09 4.94
C VAL A 7 -0.81 0.71 3.72
N LEU A 8 -1.43 0.53 2.56
CA LEU A 8 -0.72 0.20 1.32
C LEU A 8 0.18 1.36 0.86
N LEU A 9 -0.29 2.60 0.98
CA LEU A 9 0.52 3.77 0.65
C LEU A 9 1.75 3.89 1.55
N ALA A 10 1.59 3.75 2.86
CA ALA A 10 2.71 3.75 3.80
C ALA A 10 3.65 2.54 3.60
N LEU A 11 3.14 1.42 3.10
CA LEU A 11 3.98 0.26 2.76
C LEU A 11 4.85 0.51 1.52
N PHE A 12 4.35 1.23 0.52
CA PHE A 12 5.07 1.48 -0.73
C PHE A 12 6.00 2.70 -0.69
N ASP A 13 5.70 3.68 0.16
CA ASP A 13 6.52 4.89 0.32
C ASP A 13 7.47 4.73 1.51
N SER A 14 8.78 4.59 1.23
CA SER A 14 9.81 4.46 2.26
C SER A 14 10.06 5.73 3.07
N ASP A 15 9.61 6.89 2.57
CA ASP A 15 9.74 8.18 3.25
C ASP A 15 8.52 8.48 4.15
N GLU A 16 7.50 7.61 4.14
CA GLU A 16 6.32 7.73 5.01
C GLU A 16 6.69 7.42 6.48
N PRO A 17 6.37 8.30 7.45
CA PRO A 17 6.72 8.10 8.86
C PRO A 17 6.33 6.75 9.50
N ASP A 18 5.20 6.20 9.11
CA ASP A 18 4.62 4.93 9.56
C ASP A 18 5.13 3.73 8.75
N HIS A 19 5.92 3.93 7.68
CA HIS A 19 6.48 2.85 6.85
C HIS A 19 7.15 1.74 7.67
N PRO A 20 8.02 2.01 8.67
CA PRO A 20 8.65 0.96 9.46
C PRO A 20 7.64 0.14 10.28
N ALA A 21 6.62 0.80 10.83
CA ALA A 21 5.61 0.15 11.66
C ALA A 21 4.67 -0.71 10.81
N VAL A 22 4.22 -0.18 9.66
CA VAL A 22 3.39 -0.90 8.69
C VAL A 22 4.14 -2.09 8.10
N SER A 23 5.39 -1.91 7.70
CA SER A 23 6.23 -2.98 7.16
C SER A 23 6.38 -4.14 8.16
N LEU A 24 6.61 -3.83 9.44
CA LEU A 24 6.70 -4.86 10.49
C LEU A 24 5.37 -5.58 10.70
N LEU A 25 4.25 -4.85 10.71
CA LEU A 25 2.91 -5.41 10.90
C LEU A 25 2.52 -6.34 9.74
N ILE A 26 2.79 -5.94 8.51
CA ILE A 26 2.48 -6.71 7.30
C ILE A 26 3.37 -7.95 7.20
N THR A 27 4.69 -7.79 7.35
CA THR A 27 5.65 -8.92 7.25
C THR A 27 5.54 -9.90 8.42
N GLY A 28 5.14 -9.42 9.60
CA GLY A 28 4.92 -10.24 10.79
C GLY A 28 3.55 -10.93 10.84
N SER A 29 2.61 -10.54 9.98
CA SER A 29 1.26 -11.12 9.96
C SER A 29 1.30 -12.58 9.50
N ARG A 30 0.66 -13.46 10.28
CA ARG A 30 0.40 -14.87 9.89
C ARG A 30 -1.00 -15.07 9.32
N GLU A 31 -1.82 -14.03 9.35
CA GLU A 31 -3.19 -14.07 8.82
C GLU A 31 -3.23 -13.57 7.38
N PRO A 32 -4.21 -14.01 6.58
CA PRO A 32 -4.47 -13.44 5.26
C PRO A 32 -4.67 -11.93 5.34
N LEU A 33 -4.05 -11.22 4.39
CA LEU A 33 -4.29 -9.82 4.13
C LEU A 33 -5.45 -9.72 3.13
N ILE A 34 -6.57 -9.16 3.57
CA ILE A 34 -7.78 -9.03 2.77
C ILE A 34 -7.88 -7.59 2.30
N VAL A 35 -7.82 -7.40 0.98
CA VAL A 35 -7.92 -6.09 0.33
C VAL A 35 -9.18 -6.07 -0.52
N SER A 36 -9.98 -5.02 -0.37
CA SER A 36 -11.16 -4.80 -1.21
C SER A 36 -10.76 -4.34 -2.62
N PRO A 37 -11.48 -4.73 -3.69
CA PRO A 37 -11.24 -4.15 -5.01
C PRO A 37 -11.40 -2.62 -5.05
N TYR A 38 -12.19 -2.03 -4.14
CA TYR A 38 -12.29 -0.57 -4.03
C TYR A 38 -11.01 0.07 -3.46
N VAL A 39 -10.34 -0.61 -2.52
CA VAL A 39 -9.04 -0.18 -1.98
C VAL A 39 -7.97 -0.26 -3.06
N VAL A 40 -8.00 -1.30 -3.91
CA VAL A 40 -7.09 -1.40 -5.05
C VAL A 40 -7.28 -0.23 -6.02
N ALA A 41 -8.53 0.09 -6.38
CA ALA A 41 -8.83 1.22 -7.26
C ALA A 41 -8.42 2.57 -6.66
N GLU A 42 -8.57 2.74 -5.34
CA GLU A 42 -8.13 3.95 -4.65
C GLU A 42 -6.61 4.09 -4.65
N VAL A 43 -5.87 3.02 -4.36
CA VAL A 43 -4.39 3.03 -4.38
C VAL A 43 -3.87 3.30 -5.79
N ASP A 44 -4.44 2.67 -6.81
CA ASP A 44 -4.12 2.93 -8.22
C ASP A 44 -4.25 4.43 -8.57
N TYR A 45 -5.39 5.03 -8.23
CA TYR A 45 -5.64 6.45 -8.45
C TYR A 45 -4.69 7.33 -7.64
N LEU A 46 -4.47 7.04 -6.35
CA LEU A 46 -3.63 7.86 -5.48
C LEU A 46 -2.15 7.80 -5.88
N VAL A 47 -1.64 6.63 -6.25
CA VAL A 47 -0.24 6.49 -6.66
C VAL A 47 -0.01 7.17 -8.00
N SER A 48 -0.86 6.90 -9.00
CA SER A 48 -0.72 7.50 -10.33
C SER A 48 -0.84 9.03 -10.30
N THR A 49 -1.75 9.60 -9.49
CA THR A 49 -1.98 11.05 -9.44
C THR A 49 -0.96 11.82 -8.59
N ARG A 50 -0.39 11.21 -7.55
CA ARG A 50 0.54 11.90 -6.64
C ARG A 50 2.00 11.62 -6.94
N PHE A 51 2.32 10.42 -7.41
CA PHE A 51 3.69 9.95 -7.60
C PHE A 51 4.01 9.61 -9.06
N GLY A 52 2.99 9.63 -9.94
CA GLY A 52 3.13 9.36 -11.37
C GLY A 52 2.98 7.88 -11.72
N VAL A 53 2.72 7.63 -13.00
CA VAL A 53 2.45 6.29 -13.55
C VAL A 53 3.61 5.32 -13.37
N ASP A 54 4.86 5.79 -13.41
CA ASP A 54 6.04 4.93 -13.22
C ASP A 54 6.06 4.28 -11.83
N ARG A 55 5.54 4.98 -10.81
CA ARG A 55 5.44 4.47 -9.44
C ARG A 55 4.26 3.53 -9.27
N GLU A 56 3.15 3.80 -9.93
CA GLU A 56 1.98 2.90 -9.96
C GLU A 56 2.35 1.55 -10.58
N LEU A 57 3.00 1.55 -11.75
CA LEU A 57 3.48 0.32 -12.39
C LEU A 57 4.53 -0.42 -11.56
N ALA A 58 5.34 0.28 -10.76
CA ALA A 58 6.30 -0.35 -9.87
C ALA A 58 5.62 -1.08 -8.70
N ALA A 59 4.46 -0.60 -8.23
CA ALA A 59 3.70 -1.25 -7.17
C ALA A 59 3.01 -2.57 -7.60
N LEU A 60 2.91 -2.82 -8.92
CA LEU A 60 2.33 -4.03 -9.49
C LEU A 60 3.33 -5.17 -9.73
N ARG A 61 4.63 -4.95 -9.45
CA ARG A 61 5.72 -5.91 -9.69
C ARG A 61 6.17 -6.59 -8.41
#